data_AF-A0A7Y7CSM3-F1
#
_entry.id   AF-A0A7Y7CSM3-F1
#
_cell.length_a   1.000
_cell.length_b   1.000
_cell.length_c   1.000
_cell.angle_alpha   90.00
_cell.angle_beta   90.00
_cell.angle_gamma   90.00
#
_symmetry.space_group_name_H-M   'P 1'
#
loop_
_entity.id
_entity.type
_entity.pdbx_description
1 polymer ?
#
loop_
_entity_poly.entity_id
_entity_poly.type
_entity_poly.pdbx_seq_one_letter_code
_entity_poly.pdbx_strand_id
1 'polypeptide(L)'
;MYSSLKNWLLRLIHSRPSEGFILLGIDYPSHALASAMQQRGLRVIAFIDEEPWNHRTQMLGATVHYPIELAALAQRHAVSKVIRFSNSSIEIPSEVLVQLRNLDVEVVAIDTQNLALEAQMSRVLGA
;
A
#
# COMPACT_ATOMS: atom_id res chain seq x y z
N MET A 1 4.17 -43.35 -9.32
CA MET A 1 3.44 -42.40 -10.18
C MET A 1 2.54 -41.47 -9.33
N TYR A 2 3.11 -40.75 -8.36
CA TYR A 2 2.38 -39.94 -7.36
C TYR A 2 3.10 -38.61 -7.00
N SER A 3 3.93 -38.08 -7.92
CA SER A 3 4.75 -36.89 -7.66
C SER A 3 4.26 -35.62 -8.37
N SER A 4 3.51 -35.74 -9.47
CA SER A 4 3.11 -34.57 -10.27
C SER A 4 1.88 -33.82 -9.74
N LEU A 5 1.01 -34.47 -8.94
CA LEU A 5 -0.17 -33.81 -8.37
C LEU A 5 0.16 -32.89 -7.18
N LYS A 6 1.14 -33.25 -6.34
CA LYS A 6 1.51 -32.45 -5.17
C LYS A 6 2.13 -31.11 -5.57
N ASN A 7 2.93 -31.07 -6.64
CA ASN A 7 3.55 -29.85 -7.14
C ASN A 7 2.53 -28.90 -7.82
N TRP A 8 1.43 -29.43 -8.36
CA TRP A 8 0.33 -28.60 -8.89
C TRP A 8 -0.54 -28.01 -7.76
N LEU A 9 -0.82 -28.79 -6.71
CA LEU A 9 -1.55 -28.31 -5.52
C LEU A 9 -0.76 -27.26 -4.72
N LEU A 10 0.56 -27.39 -4.60
CA LEU A 10 1.39 -26.38 -3.92
C LEU A 10 1.49 -25.06 -4.71
N ARG A 11 1.36 -25.11 -6.05
CA ARG A 11 1.27 -23.92 -6.91
C ARG A 11 -0.04 -23.15 -6.74
N LEU A 12 -1.12 -23.83 -6.35
CA LEU A 12 -2.41 -23.20 -6.04
C LEU A 12 -2.47 -22.58 -4.63
N ILE A 13 -1.61 -23.02 -3.70
CA ILE A 13 -1.59 -22.54 -2.32
C ILE A 13 -0.60 -21.36 -2.12
N HIS A 14 0.28 -21.09 -3.08
CA HIS A 14 1.32 -20.04 -2.98
C HIS A 14 1.15 -18.81 -3.87
N SER A 15 0.01 -18.68 -4.56
CA SER A 15 -0.38 -17.37 -5.06
C SER A 15 -0.86 -16.55 -3.86
N ARG A 16 0.07 -15.98 -3.08
CA ARG A 16 -0.29 -14.88 -2.16
C ARG A 16 -1.10 -13.91 -3.02
N PRO A 17 -2.34 -13.53 -2.63
CA PRO A 17 -3.02 -12.44 -3.33
C PRO A 17 -2.02 -11.30 -3.42
N SER A 18 -1.83 -10.73 -4.62
CA SER A 18 -0.82 -9.68 -4.80
C SER A 18 -1.03 -8.63 -3.71
N GLU A 19 0.00 -8.39 -2.92
CA GLU A 19 -0.11 -7.53 -1.75
C GLU A 19 -0.61 -6.15 -2.19
N GLY A 20 -1.67 -5.68 -1.52
CA GLY A 20 -2.22 -4.35 -1.78
C GLY A 20 -1.45 -3.30 -0.99
N PHE A 21 -1.23 -2.14 -1.61
CA PHE A 21 -0.55 -1.00 -0.98
C PHE A 21 -1.45 0.22 -0.99
N ILE A 22 -1.46 0.96 0.11
CA ILE A 22 -2.07 2.29 0.21
C ILE A 22 -0.97 3.32 0.49
N LEU A 23 -1.03 4.47 -0.17
CA LEU A 23 -0.06 5.56 0.02
C LEU A 23 -0.74 6.76 0.69
N LEU A 24 -0.09 7.37 1.69
CA LEU A 24 -0.55 8.61 2.32
C LEU A 24 0.05 9.83 1.62
N GLY A 25 -0.80 10.63 0.99
CA GLY A 25 -0.45 11.80 0.21
C GLY A 25 -0.65 11.57 -1.29
N ILE A 26 -0.79 12.69 -2.01
CA ILE A 26 -0.94 12.75 -3.47
C ILE A 26 0.12 13.65 -4.14
N ASP A 27 1.19 13.93 -3.41
CA ASP A 27 2.31 14.76 -3.83
C ASP A 27 3.32 13.98 -4.72
N TYR A 28 4.44 14.64 -5.06
CA TYR A 28 5.43 14.04 -5.95
C TYR A 28 6.07 12.74 -5.42
N PRO A 29 6.53 12.65 -4.16
CA PRO A 29 7.08 11.41 -3.63
C PRO A 29 6.10 10.22 -3.67
N SER A 30 4.86 10.44 -3.26
CA SER A 30 3.81 9.40 -3.34
C SER A 30 3.52 8.99 -4.78
N HIS A 31 3.45 9.94 -5.71
CA HIS A 31 3.33 9.66 -7.14
C HIS A 31 4.50 8.84 -7.69
N ALA A 32 5.73 9.27 -7.43
CA ALA A 32 6.94 8.64 -7.97
C ALA A 32 7.07 7.18 -7.49
N LEU A 33 6.84 6.94 -6.19
CA LEU A 33 6.88 5.60 -5.64
C LEU A 33 5.75 4.73 -6.19
N ALA A 34 4.51 5.21 -6.19
CA ALA A 34 3.37 4.44 -6.73
C ALA A 34 3.55 4.09 -8.21
N SER A 35 4.06 5.03 -9.02
CA SER A 35 4.33 4.77 -10.44
C SER A 35 5.35 3.65 -10.62
N ALA A 36 6.47 3.70 -9.88
CA ALA A 36 7.49 2.65 -9.90
C ALA A 36 6.94 1.30 -9.39
N MET A 37 6.05 1.32 -8.39
CA MET A 37 5.40 0.13 -7.85
C MET A 37 4.51 -0.53 -8.91
N GLN A 38 3.66 0.25 -9.58
CA GLN A 38 2.78 -0.24 -10.64
C GLN A 38 3.56 -0.77 -11.86
N GLN A 39 4.66 -0.12 -12.23
CA GLN A 39 5.56 -0.62 -13.29
C GLN A 39 6.16 -1.99 -12.96
N ARG A 40 6.32 -2.32 -11.67
CA ARG A 40 6.75 -3.64 -11.18
C ARG A 40 5.59 -4.62 -10.94
N GLY A 41 4.37 -4.25 -11.34
CA GLY A 41 3.16 -5.08 -11.18
C GLY A 41 2.60 -5.11 -9.76
N LEU A 42 3.03 -4.22 -8.86
CA LEU A 42 2.51 -4.11 -7.51
C LEU A 42 1.15 -3.39 -7.51
N ARG A 43 0.26 -3.79 -6.61
CA ARG A 43 -1.13 -3.32 -6.60
C ARG A 43 -1.30 -2.12 -5.67
N VAL A 44 -1.26 -0.92 -6.23
CA VAL A 44 -1.65 0.31 -5.52
C VAL A 44 -3.18 0.38 -5.46
N ILE A 45 -3.75 0.30 -4.25
CA ILE A 45 -5.19 0.26 -4.00
C ILE A 45 -5.80 1.66 -3.98
N ALA A 46 -5.16 2.57 -3.25
CA ALA A 46 -5.68 3.89 -2.99
C ALA A 46 -4.55 4.85 -2.62
N PHE A 47 -4.84 6.13 -2.78
CA PHE A 47 -4.12 7.23 -2.14
C PHE A 47 -4.99 7.80 -1.03
N ILE A 48 -4.37 8.37 0.00
CA ILE A 48 -5.07 9.02 1.10
C ILE A 48 -4.73 10.50 1.12
N ASP A 49 -5.73 11.34 1.30
CA ASP A 49 -5.57 12.78 1.45
C ASP A 49 -6.68 13.32 2.36
N GLU A 50 -6.45 14.47 3.01
CA GLU A 50 -7.41 15.10 3.91
C GLU A 50 -8.25 16.17 3.21
N GLU A 51 -7.80 16.66 2.05
CA GLU A 51 -8.45 17.79 1.40
C GLU A 51 -9.75 17.37 0.71
N PRO A 52 -10.89 18.02 1.00
CA PRO A 52 -12.18 17.56 0.51
C PRO A 52 -12.33 17.52 -1.01
N TRP A 53 -11.65 18.41 -1.73
CA TRP A 53 -11.70 18.45 -3.18
C TRP A 53 -10.89 17.34 -3.85
N ASN A 54 -10.00 16.65 -3.12
CA ASN A 54 -9.25 15.52 -3.62
C ASN A 54 -10.03 14.21 -3.49
N HIS A 55 -10.99 14.12 -2.57
CA HIS A 55 -11.74 12.89 -2.31
C HIS A 55 -12.44 12.35 -3.58
N ARG A 56 -12.28 11.06 -3.86
CA ARG A 56 -12.77 10.32 -5.04
C ARG A 56 -12.19 10.74 -6.39
N THR A 57 -11.22 11.65 -6.42
CA THR A 57 -10.41 11.84 -7.62
C THR A 57 -9.54 10.62 -7.90
N GLN A 58 -8.93 10.56 -9.09
CA GLN A 58 -8.03 9.48 -9.48
C GLN A 58 -6.61 9.98 -9.63
N MET A 59 -5.67 9.16 -9.15
CA MET A 59 -4.24 9.33 -9.33
C MET A 59 -3.67 7.97 -9.71
N LEU A 60 -2.96 7.90 -10.84
CA LEU A 60 -2.40 6.63 -11.34
C LEU A 60 -3.44 5.49 -11.42
N GLY A 61 -4.69 5.81 -11.74
CA GLY A 61 -5.81 4.86 -11.81
C GLY A 61 -6.33 4.35 -10.46
N ALA A 62 -5.77 4.78 -9.34
CA ALA A 62 -6.28 4.48 -7.99
C ALA A 62 -7.07 5.68 -7.45
N THR A 63 -8.02 5.42 -6.55
CA THR A 63 -8.90 6.46 -5.99
C THR A 63 -8.29 7.10 -4.74
N VAL A 64 -8.52 8.40 -4.56
CA VAL A 64 -8.14 9.14 -3.35
C VAL A 64 -9.25 9.05 -2.30
N HIS A 65 -8.90 8.70 -1.06
CA HIS A 65 -9.81 8.52 0.08
C HIS A 65 -9.35 9.31 1.31
N TYR A 66 -10.21 9.42 2.32
CA TYR A 66 -9.84 10.02 3.59
C TYR A 66 -9.11 9.04 4.53
N PRO A 67 -8.32 9.52 5.50
CA PRO A 67 -7.66 8.67 6.49
C PRO A 67 -8.60 7.74 7.26
N ILE A 68 -9.83 8.19 7.54
CA ILE A 68 -10.83 7.38 8.26
C ILE A 68 -11.27 6.12 7.49
N GLU A 69 -11.09 6.11 6.17
CA GLU A 69 -11.47 4.98 5.30
C GLU A 69 -10.38 3.90 5.21
N LEU A 70 -9.16 4.16 5.72
CA LEU A 70 -8.00 3.28 5.60
C LEU A 70 -8.27 1.83 6.03
N ALA A 71 -8.89 1.64 7.20
CA ALA A 71 -9.14 0.30 7.74
C ALA A 71 -10.14 -0.48 6.88
N ALA A 72 -11.20 0.19 6.41
CA ALA A 72 -12.21 -0.42 5.54
C ALA A 72 -11.62 -0.79 4.18
N LEU A 73 -10.78 0.09 3.60
CA LEU A 73 -10.04 -0.19 2.38
C LEU A 73 -9.10 -1.37 2.56
N ALA A 74 -8.36 -1.41 3.67
CA ALA A 74 -7.41 -2.45 3.96
C ALA A 74 -8.06 -3.83 4.06
N GLN A 75 -9.17 -3.92 4.80
CA GLN A 75 -9.95 -5.14 4.95
C GLN A 75 -10.54 -5.61 3.62
N ARG A 76 -11.15 -4.71 2.84
CA ARG A 76 -11.83 -5.05 1.58
C ARG A 76 -10.86 -5.50 0.49
N HIS A 77 -9.66 -4.93 0.46
CA HIS A 77 -8.72 -5.09 -0.66
C HIS A 77 -7.47 -5.89 -0.29
N ALA A 78 -7.44 -6.57 0.86
CA ALA A 78 -6.29 -7.34 1.34
C ALA A 78 -4.97 -6.53 1.23
N VAL A 79 -5.00 -5.32 1.78
CA VAL A 79 -3.80 -4.45 1.86
C VAL A 79 -2.85 -5.05 2.89
N SER A 80 -1.57 -5.14 2.56
CA SER A 80 -0.55 -5.55 3.53
C SER A 80 0.20 -4.36 4.12
N LYS A 81 0.31 -3.25 3.38
CA LYS A 81 1.08 -2.08 3.82
C LYS A 81 0.40 -0.74 3.53
N VAL A 82 0.49 0.16 4.51
CA VAL A 82 0.20 1.59 4.38
C VAL A 82 1.52 2.34 4.40
N ILE A 83 1.80 3.11 3.36
CA ILE A 83 3.06 3.83 3.17
C ILE A 83 2.86 5.29 3.57
N ARG A 84 3.59 5.72 4.60
CA ARG A 84 3.63 7.12 5.08
C ARG A 84 4.95 7.76 4.67
N PHE A 85 4.90 8.97 4.12
CA PHE A 85 6.10 9.73 3.79
C PHE A 85 6.46 10.72 4.89
N SER A 86 7.75 10.93 5.13
CA SER A 86 8.27 11.81 6.19
C SER A 86 7.82 13.27 6.05
N ASN A 87 7.55 13.71 4.83
CA ASN A 87 7.07 15.05 4.51
C ASN A 87 5.53 15.17 4.52
N SER A 88 4.79 14.09 4.74
CA SER A 88 3.33 14.10 4.76
C SER A 88 2.82 14.51 6.14
N SER A 89 2.00 15.57 6.16
CA SER A 89 1.28 16.02 7.36
C SER A 89 0.01 15.21 7.64
N ILE A 90 -0.35 14.27 6.77
CA ILE A 90 -1.58 13.48 6.92
C ILE A 90 -1.46 12.62 8.17
N GLU A 91 -2.46 12.73 9.04
CA GLU A 91 -2.52 11.98 10.29
C GLU A 91 -3.46 10.79 10.13
N ILE A 92 -3.02 9.62 10.62
CA ILE A 92 -3.90 8.46 10.73
C ILE A 92 -4.56 8.55 12.11
N PRO A 93 -5.90 8.58 12.20
CA PRO A 93 -6.60 8.55 13.47
C PRO A 93 -6.21 7.33 14.32
N SER A 94 -6.15 7.51 15.64
CA SER A 94 -5.66 6.48 16.56
C SER A 94 -6.46 5.17 16.50
N GLU A 95 -7.78 5.28 16.31
CA GLU A 95 -8.70 4.17 16.14
C GLU A 95 -8.43 3.40 14.85
N VAL A 96 -8.07 4.10 13.77
CA VAL A 96 -7.69 3.49 12.49
C VAL A 96 -6.36 2.76 12.64
N LEU A 97 -5.38 3.32 13.36
CA LEU A 97 -4.11 2.63 13.64
C LEU A 97 -4.33 1.31 14.39
N VAL A 98 -5.23 1.30 15.39
CA VAL A 98 -5.60 0.08 16.11
C VAL A 98 -6.26 -0.93 15.19
N GLN A 99 -7.17 -0.49 14.31
CA GLN A 99 -7.81 -1.36 13.32
C GLN A 99 -6.80 -1.95 12.32
N LEU A 100 -5.90 -1.14 11.78
CA LEU A 100 -4.85 -1.58 10.85
C LEU A 100 -3.95 -2.64 11.50
N ARG A 101 -3.56 -2.43 12.77
CA ARG A 101 -2.79 -3.43 13.53
C ARG A 101 -3.56 -4.74 13.71
N ASN A 102 -4.86 -4.69 13.99
CA ASN A 102 -5.69 -5.89 14.13
C ASN A 102 -5.90 -6.63 12.79
N LEU A 103 -5.66 -5.97 11.67
CA LEU A 103 -5.70 -6.53 10.32
C LEU A 103 -4.31 -6.99 9.84
N ASP A 104 -3.29 -6.98 10.71
CA ASP A 104 -1.88 -7.27 10.37
C ASP A 104 -1.32 -6.40 9.23
N VAL A 105 -1.79 -5.14 9.15
CA VAL A 105 -1.31 -4.17 8.15
C VAL A 105 -0.13 -3.39 8.71
N GLU A 106 1.01 -3.46 8.02
CA GLU A 106 2.21 -2.71 8.39
C GLU A 106 2.10 -1.24 7.94
N VAL A 107 2.33 -0.30 8.85
CA VAL A 107 2.53 1.12 8.48
C VAL A 107 4.02 1.38 8.30
N VAL A 108 4.46 1.58 7.06
CA VAL A 108 5.86 1.82 6.70
C VAL A 108 6.11 3.31 6.53
N ALA A 109 7.03 3.87 7.32
CA ALA A 109 7.51 5.23 7.13
C ALA A 109 8.67 5.25 6.10
N ILE A 110 8.59 6.15 5.14
CA ILE A 110 9.59 6.39 4.09
C ILE A 110 10.13 7.81 4.24
N ASP A 111 11.46 7.92 4.36
CA ASP A 111 12.13 9.22 4.36
C ASP A 111 12.59 9.60 2.96
N THR A 112 11.91 10.58 2.35
CA THR A 112 12.11 10.96 0.95
C THR A 112 13.34 11.84 0.75
N GLN A 113 13.86 12.47 1.81
CA GLN A 113 15.04 13.33 1.73
C GLN A 113 16.34 12.52 1.73
N ASN A 114 16.33 11.36 2.38
CA ASN A 114 17.50 10.54 2.61
C ASN A 114 17.54 9.25 1.77
N LEU A 115 16.41 8.82 1.20
CA LEU A 115 16.32 7.58 0.42
C LEU A 115 16.04 7.85 -1.05
N ALA A 116 16.90 7.33 -1.92
CA ALA A 116 16.61 7.23 -3.36
C ALA A 116 15.42 6.29 -3.61
N LEU A 117 14.72 6.48 -4.74
CA LEU A 117 13.50 5.73 -5.08
C LEU A 117 13.65 4.21 -4.99
N GLU A 118 14.79 3.66 -5.42
CA GLU A 118 15.09 2.23 -5.31
C GLU A 118 15.19 1.77 -3.84
N ALA A 119 15.81 2.57 -2.98
CA ALA A 119 15.89 2.26 -1.54
C ALA A 119 14.51 2.38 -0.86
N GLN A 120 13.68 3.33 -1.29
CA GLN A 120 12.29 3.43 -0.85
C GLN A 120 11.51 2.16 -1.25
N MET A 121 11.67 1.68 -2.49
CA MET A 121 11.05 0.45 -2.98
C MET A 121 11.47 -0.78 -2.16
N SER A 122 12.77 -0.97 -1.92
CA SER A 122 13.27 -2.08 -1.10
C SER A 122 12.70 -2.04 0.32
N ARG A 123 12.62 -0.83 0.92
CA ARG A 123 12.03 -0.63 2.24
C ARG A 123 10.56 -1.03 2.31
N VAL A 124 9.78 -0.73 1.27
CA VAL A 124 8.37 -1.15 1.16
C VAL A 124 8.27 -2.66 0.98
N LEU A 125 9.10 -3.27 0.15
CA LEU A 125 9.05 -4.71 -0.15
C LEU A 125 9.63 -5.59 0.97
N GLY A 126 10.38 -5.02 1.92
CA GLY A 126 11.00 -5.78 3.00
C GLY A 126 12.15 -6.67 2.53
N ALA A 127 12.86 -6.24 1.49
CA ALA A 127 14.05 -6.90 0.91
C ALA A 127 15.34 -6.17 1.30
#